data_AF-A0A3D2A669-F1
#
_entry.id   AF-A0A3D2A669-F1
#
_cell.length_a   1.000
_cell.length_b   1.000
_cell.length_c   1.000
_cell.angle_alpha   90.00
_cell.angle_beta   90.00
_cell.angle_gamma   90.00
#
_symmetry.space_group_name_H-M   'P 1'
#
loop_
_entity.id
_entity.type
_entity.pdbx_description
1 polymer ?
#
loop_
_entity_poly.entity_id
_entity_poly.type
_entity_poly.pdbx_seq_one_letter_code
_entity_poly.pdbx_strand_id
1 'polypeptide(L)' 'MTVSQLATAAEVTAETVRHYTRQKLLAPTRDPENGYQLYDASQLQRLRFINQSRSLGFSLKEISAI' A
#
# COMPACT_ATOMS: atom_id res chain seq x y z
N MET A 1 8.53 3.29 6.86
CA MET A 1 7.97 4.44 6.12
C MET A 1 6.59 4.80 6.67
N THR A 2 6.24 6.08 6.76
CA THR A 2 4.87 6.51 7.12
C THR A 2 3.93 6.43 5.91
N VAL A 3 2.60 6.54 6.13
CA VAL A 3 1.60 6.60 5.05
C VAL A 3 1.98 7.64 3.99
N SER A 4 2.36 8.85 4.41
CA SER A 4 2.70 9.94 3.48
C SER A 4 3.94 9.61 2.65
N GLN A 5 4.98 9.05 3.28
CA GLN A 5 6.19 8.63 2.56
C GLN A 5 5.91 7.52 1.56
N LEU A 6 5.06 6.55 1.93
CA LEU A 6 4.66 5.46 1.04
C LEU A 6 3.86 5.99 -0.16
N ALA A 7 2.93 6.92 0.10
CA ALA A 7 2.09 7.54 -0.91
C ALA A 7 2.94 8.28 -1.95
N THR A 8 3.86 9.15 -1.49
CA THR A 8 4.80 9.86 -2.37
C THR A 8 5.67 8.89 -3.17
N ALA A 9 6.22 7.85 -2.52
CA ALA A 9 7.10 6.90 -3.18
C ALA A 9 6.39 6.01 -4.22
N ALA A 10 5.08 5.76 -4.06
CA ALA A 10 4.28 5.00 -5.01
C ALA A 10 3.48 5.87 -5.99
N GLU A 11 3.65 7.19 -5.96
CA GLU A 11 2.92 8.15 -6.78
C GLU A 11 1.39 8.01 -6.65
N VAL A 12 0.92 7.77 -5.42
CA VAL A 12 -0.51 7.67 -5.08
C VAL A 12 -0.86 8.65 -3.96
N THR A 13 -2.15 8.81 -3.69
CA THR A 13 -2.60 9.61 -2.55
C THR A 13 -2.48 8.83 -1.25
N ALA A 14 -2.31 9.54 -0.13
CA ALA A 14 -2.35 8.95 1.20
C ALA A 14 -3.69 8.22 1.47
N GLU A 15 -4.77 8.67 0.84
CA GLU A 15 -6.07 8.02 0.92
C GLU A 15 -6.07 6.65 0.23
N THR A 16 -5.42 6.51 -0.93
CA THR A 16 -5.23 5.21 -1.60
C THR A 16 -4.49 4.22 -0.69
N VAL A 17 -3.42 4.66 -0.04
CA VAL A 17 -2.67 3.83 0.92
C VAL A 17 -3.57 3.36 2.07
N ARG A 18 -4.33 4.28 2.68
CA ARG A 18 -5.28 3.95 3.76
C ARG A 18 -6.37 2.99 3.28
N HIS A 19 -6.86 3.21 2.07
CA HIS A 19 -7.89 2.37 1.46
C HIS A 19 -7.40 0.93 1.26
N TYR A 20 -6.20 0.74 0.70
CA TYR A 20 -5.62 -0.59 0.52
C TYR A 20 -5.22 -1.26 1.83
N THR A 21 -4.81 -0.48 2.82
CA THR A 21 -4.58 -0.98 4.17
C THR A 21 -5.87 -1.48 4.82
N ARG A 22 -6.99 -0.74 4.67
CA ARG A 22 -8.32 -1.19 5.14
C ARG A 22 -8.80 -2.46 4.43
N GLN A 23 -8.46 -2.60 3.14
CA GLN A 23 -8.76 -3.80 2.36
C GLN A 23 -7.78 -4.96 2.63
N LYS A 24 -6.85 -4.83 3.57
CA LYS A 24 -5.80 -5.82 3.89
C LYS A 24 -4.89 -6.19 2.70
N LEU A 25 -4.82 -5.31 1.69
CA LEU A 25 -3.88 -5.45 0.57
C LEU A 25 -2.47 -4.99 0.94
N LEU A 26 -2.40 -4.09 1.91
CA LEU A 26 -1.17 -3.68 2.58
C LEU A 26 -1.19 -4.16 4.03
N ALA A 27 -0.07 -4.69 4.48
CA ALA A 27 0.18 -5.13 5.84
C ALA A 27 1.22 -4.21 6.50
N PRO A 28 0.80 -3.05 7.04
CA PRO A 28 1.69 -2.24 7.85
C PRO A 28 2.04 -2.97 9.15
N THR A 29 3.24 -2.74 9.63
CA THR A 29 3.63 -3.08 10.99
C THR A 29 3.20 -1.95 11.92
N ARG A 30 2.70 -2.29 13.10
CA ARG A 30 2.37 -1.29 14.11
C ARG A 30 3.64 -0.95 14.87
N ASP A 31 3.97 0.33 14.90
CA ASP A 31 5.08 0.84 15.70
C ASP A 31 4.75 0.61 17.19
N PRO A 32 5.61 -0.10 17.96
CA PRO A 32 5.32 -0.42 19.35
C PRO A 32 5.43 0.80 20.28
N GLU A 33 6.15 1.84 19.87
CA GLU A 33 6.40 3.02 20.71
C GLU A 33 5.30 4.08 20.57
N ASN A 34 4.86 4.35 19.34
CA ASN A 34 3.92 5.44 19.06
C ASN A 34 2.58 4.97 18.45
N GLY A 35 2.44 3.67 18.17
CA GLY A 35 1.21 3.09 17.64
C GLY A 35 0.91 3.42 16.18
N TYR A 36 1.80 4.14 15.48
CA TYR A 36 1.65 4.48 14.08
C TYR A 36 1.78 3.25 13.16
N GLN A 37 1.17 3.34 11.99
CA GLN A 37 1.35 2.34 10.93
C GLN A 37 2.64 2.63 10.16
N LEU A 38 3.57 1.69 10.24
CA LEU A 38 4.81 1.69 9.48
C LEU A 38 4.73 0.70 8.32
N TYR A 39 5.13 1.18 7.15
CA TYR A 39 5.20 0.40 5.93
C TYR A 39 6.67 0.18 5.57
N ASP A 40 6.98 -1.04 5.16
CA ASP A 40 8.32 -1.41 4.71
C ASP A 40 8.46 -1.29 3.18
N ALA A 41 9.66 -1.44 2.65
CA ALA A 41 9.93 -1.48 1.22
C ALA A 41 9.10 -2.57 0.49
N SER A 42 8.82 -3.69 1.14
CA SER A 42 7.92 -4.72 0.58
C SER A 42 6.51 -4.17 0.29
N GLN A 43 5.97 -3.35 1.21
CA GLN A 43 4.66 -2.72 1.03
C GLN A 43 4.69 -1.68 -0.09
N LEU A 44 5.81 -0.97 -0.26
CA LEU A 44 6.01 -0.04 -1.37
C LEU A 44 5.97 -0.77 -2.72
N GLN A 45 6.69 -1.90 -2.84
CA GLN A 45 6.66 -2.69 -4.07
C GLN A 45 5.26 -3.23 -4.38
N ARG A 46 4.55 -3.73 -3.36
CA ARG A 46 3.17 -4.21 -3.54
C ARG A 46 2.23 -3.09 -3.95
N LEU A 47 2.36 -1.90 -3.37
CA LEU A 47 1.55 -0.73 -3.74
C LEU A 47 1.81 -0.29 -5.19
N ARG A 48 3.08 -0.24 -5.61
CA ARG A 48 3.44 0.07 -7.00
C ARG A 48 2.89 -0.98 -7.97
N PHE A 49 2.98 -2.26 -7.62
CA PHE A 49 2.42 -3.35 -8.40
C PHE A 49 0.90 -3.24 -8.55
N ILE A 50 0.18 -2.96 -7.46
CA ILE A 50 -1.26 -2.72 -7.49
C ILE A 50 -1.59 -1.53 -8.39
N ASN A 51 -0.86 -0.43 -8.27
CA ASN A 51 -1.11 0.79 -9.06
C ASN A 51 -0.89 0.53 -10.55
N GLN A 52 0.21 -0.14 -10.91
CA GLN A 52 0.54 -0.47 -12.29
C GLN A 52 -0.44 -1.49 -12.90
N SER A 53 -0.83 -2.51 -12.13
CA SER A 53 -1.81 -3.51 -12.58
C SER A 53 -3.19 -2.90 -12.80
N ARG A 54 -3.62 -1.95 -11.96
CA ARG A 54 -4.85 -1.19 -12.19
C ARG A 54 -4.81 -0.37 -13.47
N SER A 55 -3.66 0.21 -13.81
CA SER A 55 -3.47 0.92 -15.09
C SER A 55 -3.56 -0.02 -16.30
N LEU A 56 -3.31 -1.32 -16.11
CA LEU A 56 -3.42 -2.34 -17.14
C LEU A 56 -4.83 -2.96 -17.23
N GLY A 57 -5.77 -2.55 -16.37
CA GLY A 57 -7.14 -3.06 -16.36
C GLY A 57 -7.41 -4.26 -15.45
N PHE A 58 -6.43 -4.69 -14.64
CA PHE A 58 -6.64 -5.77 -13.68
C PHE A 58 -7.44 -5.32 -12.47
N SER A 59 -8.32 -6.20 -12.00
CA SER A 59 -9.10 -6.01 -10.78
C SER A 59 -8.25 -6.25 -9.53
N LEU A 60 -8.56 -5.56 -8.42
CA LEU A 60 -7.89 -5.76 -7.13
C LEU A 60 -7.91 -7.23 -6.66
N LYS A 61 -8.96 -7.99 -7.00
CA LYS A 61 -9.04 -9.44 -6.71
C LYS A 61 -7.99 -10.24 -7.46
N GLU A 62 -7.75 -9.93 -8.73
CA GLU A 62 -6.76 -10.62 -9.56
C GLU A 62 -5.35 -10.31 -9.07
N ILE A 63 -5.09 -9.05 -8.71
CA ILE A 63 -3.82 -8.59 -8.14
C ILE A 63 -3.53 -9.25 -6.79
N SER A 64 -4.57 -9.52 -5.99
CA SER A 64 -4.42 -10.19 -4.69
C SER A 64 -4.22 -11.70 -4.80
N ALA A 65 -4.53 -12.31 -5.95
CA ALA A 65 -4.40 -13.74 -6.18
C ALA A 65 -3.00 -14.13 -6.72
N ILE A 66 -2.16 -13.14 -6.99
CA ILE A 66 -0.75 -13.27 -7.37
C ILE A 66 0.13 -13.09 -6.13
#